data_AF-A0A925SXN9-F1
#
_entry.id   AF-A0A925SXN9-F1
#
_cell.length_a   1.000
_cell.length_b   1.000
_cell.length_c   1.000
_cell.angle_alpha   90.00
_cell.angle_beta   90.00
_cell.angle_gamma   90.00
#
_symmetry.space_group_name_H-M   'P 1'
#
loop_
_entity.id
_entity.type
_entity.pdbx_description
1 polymer ?
#
loop_
_entity_poly.entity_id
_entity_poly.type
_entity_poly.pdbx_seq_one_letter_code
_entity_poly.pdbx_strand_id
1 'polypeptide(L)'
;MSLTISLPVRTGDTTALEAYTLQARTPVAPPKNAQFSRVAYSAAHVVANPLATRDPWQDCILDWDATIAYRVHLWNLGLGVAEAMDTAQRGMGLDWPTSLELIKESIGAARGVEGALLASGCGTDHLPPESARSLDDVIGAYENQMSAIEALGGRLILMASRALARIARGPDDYARVYDRLLSATREPVIL
;
A
#
# COMPACT_ATOMS: atom_id res chain seq x y z
N MET A 1 -10.78 -33.38 -15.41
CA MET A 1 -10.89 -34.09 -14.12
C MET A 1 -11.05 -33.05 -13.03
N SER A 2 -12.05 -33.18 -12.16
CA SER A 2 -12.19 -32.30 -11.00
C SER A 2 -11.13 -32.65 -9.95
N LEU A 3 -10.38 -31.66 -9.49
CA LEU A 3 -9.36 -31.84 -8.45
C LEU A 3 -10.05 -31.89 -7.08
N THR A 4 -9.59 -32.76 -6.19
CA THR A 4 -10.09 -32.90 -4.81
C THR A 4 -8.93 -32.77 -3.85
N ILE A 5 -9.14 -32.04 -2.75
CA ILE A 5 -8.16 -31.79 -1.68
C ILE A 5 -8.81 -32.04 -0.31
N SER A 6 -8.09 -32.68 0.61
CA SER A 6 -8.55 -32.84 1.99
C SER A 6 -8.29 -31.56 2.80
N LEU A 7 -9.34 -30.96 3.36
CA LEU A 7 -9.26 -29.72 4.13
C LEU A 7 -9.80 -29.94 5.56
N PRO A 8 -9.25 -29.24 6.57
CA PRO A 8 -9.80 -29.26 7.92
C PRO A 8 -11.15 -28.52 7.97
N VAL A 9 -12.17 -29.19 8.49
CA VAL A 9 -13.51 -28.64 8.73
C VAL A 9 -13.79 -28.71 10.23
N ARG A 10 -14.13 -27.57 10.83
CA ARG A 10 -14.49 -27.46 12.24
C ARG A 10 -16.00 -27.55 12.39
N THR A 11 -16.46 -28.51 13.18
CA THR A 11 -17.88 -28.73 13.51
C THR A 11 -18.02 -28.75 15.03
N GLY A 12 -18.48 -27.64 15.60
CA GLY A 12 -18.44 -27.41 17.05
C GLY A 12 -17.00 -27.39 17.56
N ASP A 13 -16.72 -28.20 18.58
CA ASP A 13 -15.39 -28.32 19.20
C ASP A 13 -14.47 -29.35 18.53
N THR A 14 -14.93 -30.02 17.47
CA THR A 14 -14.14 -31.03 16.74
C THR A 14 -13.64 -30.49 15.41
N THR A 15 -12.46 -30.94 14.99
CA THR A 15 -11.91 -30.66 13.64
C THR A 15 -11.64 -32.00 12.95
N ALA A 16 -12.22 -32.20 11.78
CA ALA A 16 -12.01 -33.39 10.95
C ALA A 16 -11.50 -33.00 9.56
N LEU A 17 -10.86 -33.93 8.85
CA LEU A 17 -10.51 -33.74 7.45
C LEU A 17 -11.67 -34.16 6.56
N GLU A 18 -12.11 -33.27 5.69
CA GLU A 18 -13.15 -33.55 4.69
C GLU A 18 -12.62 -33.33 3.28
N ALA A 19 -13.08 -34.15 2.33
CA ALA A 19 -12.71 -34.02 0.93
C ALA A 19 -13.47 -32.86 0.28
N TYR A 20 -12.75 -31.86 -0.19
CA TYR A 20 -13.29 -30.73 -0.95
C TYR A 20 -12.94 -30.86 -2.43
N THR A 21 -13.96 -31.00 -3.28
CA THR A 21 -13.79 -30.99 -4.73
C THR A 21 -13.86 -29.56 -5.25
N LEU A 22 -12.83 -29.11 -5.96
CA LEU A 22 -12.73 -27.75 -6.47
C LEU A 22 -13.88 -27.45 -7.45
N GLN A 23 -14.65 -26.41 -7.15
CA GLN A 23 -15.70 -25.89 -8.03
C GLN A 23 -15.20 -24.64 -8.76
N ALA A 24 -14.18 -24.80 -9.61
CA ALA A 24 -13.58 -23.67 -10.31
C ALA A 24 -14.45 -23.18 -11.48
N ARG A 25 -14.49 -21.86 -11.67
CA ARG A 25 -14.91 -21.20 -12.92
C ARG A 25 -13.71 -20.43 -13.46
N THR A 26 -13.52 -20.41 -14.77
CA THR A 26 -12.46 -19.62 -15.39
C THR A 26 -12.66 -18.14 -15.05
N PRO A 27 -11.67 -17.46 -14.45
CA PRO A 27 -11.74 -16.02 -14.21
C PRO A 27 -11.87 -15.27 -15.53
N VAL A 28 -12.67 -14.20 -15.54
CA VAL A 28 -12.76 -13.30 -16.69
C VAL A 28 -11.52 -12.43 -16.73
N ALA A 29 -10.75 -12.50 -17.82
CA ALA A 29 -9.65 -11.59 -18.08
C ALA A 29 -10.15 -10.42 -18.96
N PRO A 30 -9.93 -9.16 -18.56
CA PRO A 30 -10.28 -8.03 -19.42
C PRO A 30 -9.41 -8.03 -20.69
N PRO A 31 -9.95 -7.56 -21.83
CA PRO A 31 -9.12 -7.26 -23.00
C PRO A 31 -8.02 -6.27 -22.64
N LYS A 32 -6.89 -6.31 -23.37
CA LYS A 32 -5.88 -5.26 -23.27
C LYS A 32 -6.51 -3.89 -23.54
N ASN A 33 -6.13 -2.89 -22.75
CA ASN A 33 -6.62 -1.51 -22.87
C ASN A 33 -8.15 -1.38 -22.72
N ALA A 34 -8.78 -2.29 -21.96
CA ALA A 34 -10.19 -2.19 -21.64
C ALA A 34 -10.50 -0.84 -20.95
N GLN A 35 -11.55 -0.18 -21.41
CA GLN A 35 -12.05 1.04 -20.78
C GLN A 35 -13.11 0.68 -19.74
N PHE A 36 -12.92 1.18 -18.51
CA PHE A 36 -13.85 0.95 -17.41
C PHE A 36 -14.63 2.23 -17.09
N SER A 37 -15.87 2.08 -16.62
CA SER A 37 -16.69 3.21 -16.15
C SER A 37 -16.37 3.63 -14.72
N ARG A 38 -15.26 3.14 -14.14
CA ARG A 38 -14.80 3.40 -12.77
C ARG A 38 -13.27 3.51 -12.76
N VAL A 39 -12.75 4.31 -11.85
CA VAL A 39 -11.32 4.30 -11.49
C VAL A 39 -11.16 3.36 -10.30
N ALA A 40 -10.50 2.23 -10.51
CA ALA A 40 -10.29 1.21 -9.49
C ALA A 40 -8.80 1.07 -9.20
N TYR A 41 -8.43 1.27 -7.94
CA TYR A 41 -7.08 1.00 -7.43
C TYR A 41 -7.08 -0.30 -6.64
N SER A 42 -6.03 -1.08 -6.79
CA SER A 42 -5.67 -2.16 -5.87
C SER A 42 -4.60 -1.64 -4.92
N ALA A 43 -4.88 -1.67 -3.61
CA ALA A 43 -3.83 -1.56 -2.61
C ALA A 43 -3.00 -2.84 -2.65
N ALA A 44 -1.79 -2.74 -3.20
CA ALA A 44 -0.98 -3.92 -3.50
C ALA A 44 -0.26 -4.42 -2.25
N HIS A 45 -0.17 -5.75 -2.09
CA HIS A 45 0.65 -6.38 -1.06
C HIS A 45 2.14 -6.35 -1.45
N VAL A 46 3.01 -6.75 -0.54
CA VAL A 46 4.44 -6.98 -0.81
C VAL A 46 4.78 -8.46 -0.71
N VAL A 47 5.79 -8.91 -1.43
CA VAL A 47 6.29 -10.29 -1.33
C VAL A 47 7.56 -10.27 -0.49
N ALA A 48 7.54 -10.94 0.65
CA ALA A 48 8.74 -11.10 1.47
C ALA A 48 9.73 -12.07 0.79
N ASN A 49 11.02 -11.80 0.89
CA ASN A 49 12.07 -12.72 0.46
C ASN A 49 12.25 -13.83 1.51
N PRO A 50 11.83 -15.09 1.23
CA PRO A 50 11.88 -16.16 2.21
C PRO A 50 13.29 -16.71 2.46
N LEU A 51 14.27 -16.31 1.64
CA LEU A 51 15.66 -16.76 1.75
C LEU A 51 16.54 -15.73 2.48
N ALA A 52 15.99 -14.58 2.87
CA ALA A 52 16.73 -13.55 3.59
C ALA A 52 17.08 -14.02 5.01
N THR A 53 18.36 -13.87 5.38
CA THR A 53 18.87 -14.25 6.70
C THR A 53 18.77 -13.08 7.69
N ARG A 54 17.54 -12.66 7.98
CA ARG A 54 17.23 -11.58 8.94
C ARG A 54 16.12 -11.99 9.91
N ASP A 55 15.93 -11.21 10.96
CA ASP A 55 14.83 -11.44 11.89
C ASP A 55 13.50 -11.03 11.23
N PRO A 56 12.58 -11.98 10.95
CA PRO A 56 11.36 -11.69 10.22
C PRO A 56 10.34 -10.85 11.01
N TRP A 57 10.59 -10.60 12.31
CA TRP A 57 9.74 -9.74 13.14
C TRP A 57 10.26 -8.31 13.23
N GLN A 58 11.54 -8.09 12.92
CA GLN A 58 12.18 -6.77 12.98
C GLN A 58 12.44 -6.18 11.60
N ASP A 59 12.78 -7.02 10.63
CA ASP A 59 13.16 -6.61 9.27
C ASP A 59 12.12 -7.08 8.25
N CYS A 60 11.81 -6.23 7.26
CA CYS A 60 11.00 -6.60 6.11
C CYS A 60 11.85 -6.59 4.84
N ILE A 61 12.43 -7.74 4.49
CA ILE A 61 13.20 -7.88 3.25
C ILE A 61 12.27 -8.35 2.15
N LEU A 62 12.13 -7.52 1.12
CA LEU A 62 11.26 -7.81 -0.02
C LEU A 62 11.98 -8.65 -1.08
N ASP A 63 11.21 -9.53 -1.71
CA ASP A 63 11.51 -10.02 -3.06
C ASP A 63 11.03 -8.94 -4.04
N TRP A 64 11.97 -8.12 -4.51
CA TRP A 64 11.68 -6.97 -5.37
C TRP A 64 11.10 -7.40 -6.72
N ASP A 65 11.64 -8.45 -7.33
CA ASP A 65 11.20 -8.93 -8.63
C ASP A 65 9.75 -9.41 -8.55
N ALA A 66 9.42 -10.24 -7.55
CA ALA A 66 8.06 -10.72 -7.36
C ALA A 66 7.09 -9.58 -6.99
N THR A 67 7.54 -8.66 -6.14
CA THR A 67 6.75 -7.50 -5.70
C THR A 67 6.39 -6.59 -6.89
N ILE A 68 7.35 -6.24 -7.74
CA ILE A 68 7.12 -5.39 -8.92
C ILE A 68 6.37 -6.14 -10.02
N ALA A 69 6.65 -7.43 -10.25
CA ALA A 69 5.89 -8.26 -11.19
C ALA A 69 4.39 -8.27 -10.87
N TYR A 70 4.02 -8.23 -9.58
CA TYR A 70 2.61 -8.13 -9.18
C TYR A 70 1.99 -6.77 -9.54
N ARG A 71 2.72 -5.65 -9.45
CA ARG A 71 2.22 -4.33 -9.91
C ARG A 71 1.96 -4.35 -11.42
N VAL A 72 2.90 -4.91 -12.18
CA VAL A 72 2.77 -5.08 -13.63
C VAL A 72 1.57 -5.97 -13.97
N HIS A 73 1.33 -7.03 -13.19
CA HIS A 73 0.12 -7.85 -13.34
C HIS A 73 -1.16 -7.04 -13.13
N LEU A 74 -1.25 -6.22 -12.08
CA LEU A 74 -2.41 -5.38 -11.80
C LEU A 74 -2.68 -4.36 -12.91
N TRP A 75 -1.63 -3.67 -13.41
CA TRP A 75 -1.78 -2.75 -14.54
C TRP A 75 -2.20 -3.47 -15.83
N ASN A 76 -1.72 -4.70 -16.07
CA ASN A 76 -2.16 -5.51 -17.23
C ASN A 76 -3.65 -5.93 -17.13
N LEU A 77 -4.22 -5.96 -15.93
CA LEU A 77 -5.66 -6.12 -15.72
C LEU A 77 -6.42 -4.78 -15.84
N GLY A 78 -5.72 -3.67 -16.05
CA GLY A 78 -6.25 -2.31 -16.15
C GLY A 78 -6.65 -1.69 -14.82
N LEU A 79 -6.14 -2.21 -13.70
CA LEU A 79 -6.29 -1.62 -12.37
C LEU A 79 -5.19 -0.59 -12.12
N GLY A 80 -5.48 0.45 -11.35
CA GLY A 80 -4.46 1.27 -10.73
C GLY A 80 -3.81 0.57 -9.54
N VAL A 81 -2.62 1.04 -9.15
CA VAL A 81 -1.91 0.59 -7.96
C VAL A 81 -1.88 1.71 -6.92
N ALA A 82 -2.34 1.39 -5.71
CA ALA A 82 -2.16 2.23 -4.53
C ALA A 82 -0.98 1.67 -3.73
N GLU A 83 0.16 2.34 -3.82
CA GLU A 83 1.46 1.82 -3.44
C GLU A 83 1.85 2.17 -2.01
N ALA A 84 2.56 1.26 -1.34
CA ALA A 84 3.00 1.40 0.05
C ALA A 84 1.87 1.80 1.02
N MET A 85 0.68 1.20 0.83
CA MET A 85 -0.53 1.38 1.63
C MET A 85 -0.64 0.32 2.75
N ASP A 86 -1.73 0.32 3.51
CA ASP A 86 -1.99 -0.63 4.61
C ASP A 86 -1.85 -2.10 4.20
N THR A 87 -2.29 -2.49 3.00
CA THR A 87 -2.13 -3.85 2.46
C THR A 87 -0.67 -4.24 2.19
N ALA A 88 0.21 -3.26 1.98
CA ALA A 88 1.66 -3.46 1.93
C ALA A 88 2.30 -3.54 3.34
N GLN A 89 1.48 -3.58 4.40
CA GLN A 89 1.89 -3.62 5.81
C GLN A 89 2.58 -2.33 6.30
N ARG A 90 2.26 -1.19 5.67
CA ARG A 90 2.83 0.12 6.02
C ARG A 90 2.57 0.50 7.48
N GLY A 91 3.63 0.77 8.24
CA GLY A 91 3.52 1.11 9.66
C GLY A 91 3.20 -0.09 10.58
N MET A 92 3.17 -1.32 10.05
CA MET A 92 2.99 -2.57 10.79
C MET A 92 3.86 -3.69 10.21
N GLY A 93 5.11 -3.37 9.87
CA GLY A 93 6.10 -4.30 9.31
C GLY A 93 6.95 -3.65 8.23
N LEU A 94 6.33 -2.83 7.36
CA LEU A 94 7.05 -2.06 6.35
C LEU A 94 7.32 -0.64 6.85
N ASP A 95 8.60 -0.29 6.97
CA ASP A 95 9.06 1.02 7.43
C ASP A 95 9.08 2.08 6.32
N TRP A 96 9.30 3.33 6.69
CA TRP A 96 9.35 4.43 5.73
C TRP A 96 10.49 4.30 4.71
N PRO A 97 11.76 4.04 5.10
CA PRO A 97 12.85 3.85 4.13
C PRO A 97 12.55 2.79 3.06
N THR A 98 12.06 1.61 3.46
CA THR A 98 11.72 0.53 2.52
C THR A 98 10.51 0.91 1.66
N SER A 99 9.54 1.61 2.24
CA SER A 99 8.38 2.11 1.50
C SER A 99 8.74 3.14 0.44
N LEU A 100 9.69 4.03 0.72
CA LEU A 100 10.18 5.00 -0.27
C LEU A 100 10.87 4.31 -1.43
N GLU A 101 11.68 3.28 -1.16
CA GLU A 101 12.30 2.48 -2.22
C GLU A 101 11.25 1.71 -3.04
N LEU A 102 10.24 1.13 -2.39
CA LEU A 102 9.11 0.50 -3.08
C LEU A 102 8.35 1.47 -3.99
N ILE A 103 8.11 2.70 -3.52
CA ILE A 103 7.49 3.75 -4.34
C ILE A 103 8.36 4.07 -5.55
N LYS A 104 9.68 4.24 -5.35
CA LYS A 104 10.64 4.52 -6.42
C LYS A 104 10.66 3.43 -7.48
N GLU A 105 10.77 2.17 -7.09
CA GLU A 105 10.79 1.02 -8.00
C GLU A 105 9.46 0.90 -8.76
N SER A 106 8.33 1.12 -8.07
CA SER A 106 7.00 1.08 -8.69
C SER A 106 6.78 2.22 -9.70
N ILE A 107 7.26 3.43 -9.41
CA ILE A 107 7.26 4.54 -10.37
C ILE A 107 8.12 4.20 -11.59
N GLY A 108 9.30 3.60 -11.37
CA GLY A 108 10.17 3.14 -12.45
C GLY A 108 9.48 2.13 -13.36
N ALA A 109 8.85 1.12 -12.78
CA ALA A 109 8.11 0.08 -13.50
C ALA A 109 6.89 0.63 -14.25
N ALA A 110 6.14 1.56 -13.64
CA ALA A 110 4.96 2.17 -14.24
C ALA A 110 5.26 2.88 -15.58
N ARG A 111 6.46 3.46 -15.74
CA ARG A 111 6.88 4.12 -17.00
C ARG A 111 6.94 3.14 -18.18
N GLY A 112 7.13 1.84 -17.92
CA GLY A 112 7.16 0.80 -18.94
C GLY A 112 5.79 0.25 -19.32
N VAL A 113 4.71 0.69 -18.66
CA VAL A 113 3.36 0.15 -18.87
C VAL A 113 2.42 1.29 -19.29
N GLU A 114 1.91 1.19 -20.53
CA GLU A 114 0.99 2.18 -21.09
C GLU A 114 -0.27 2.30 -20.22
N GLY A 115 -0.62 3.53 -19.84
CA GLY A 115 -1.81 3.80 -19.02
C GLY A 115 -1.68 3.38 -17.55
N ALA A 116 -0.49 3.04 -17.06
CA ALA A 116 -0.29 2.68 -15.66
C ALA A 116 -0.72 3.82 -14.73
N LEU A 117 -1.71 3.51 -13.88
CA LEU A 117 -2.21 4.42 -12.85
C LEU A 117 -1.56 4.06 -11.52
N LEU A 118 -0.90 5.03 -10.89
CA LEU A 118 -0.15 4.86 -9.65
C LEU A 118 -0.37 6.05 -8.72
N ALA A 119 -0.63 5.78 -7.45
CA ALA A 119 -0.61 6.76 -6.38
C ALA A 119 0.02 6.13 -5.12
N SER A 120 0.70 6.92 -4.31
CA SER A 120 1.63 6.44 -3.29
C SER A 120 1.26 6.96 -1.89
N GLY A 121 1.26 6.05 -0.92
CA GLY A 121 0.98 6.34 0.48
C GLY A 121 1.98 7.30 1.11
N CYS A 122 1.48 8.43 1.61
CA CYS A 122 2.22 9.50 2.26
C CYS A 122 1.63 9.75 3.66
N GLY A 123 2.43 9.55 4.70
CA GLY A 123 1.99 9.64 6.09
C GLY A 123 3.06 10.24 7.00
N THR A 124 3.03 9.80 8.26
CA THR A 124 3.99 10.23 9.29
C THR A 124 4.57 9.03 10.05
N ASP A 125 4.64 7.86 9.43
CA ASP A 125 4.99 6.59 10.08
C ASP A 125 6.45 6.52 10.56
N HIS A 126 7.32 7.39 10.04
CA HIS A 126 8.68 7.57 10.55
C HIS A 126 8.78 8.46 11.80
N LEU A 127 7.69 9.16 12.17
CA LEU A 127 7.59 9.94 13.40
C LEU A 127 6.90 9.09 14.48
N PRO A 128 7.63 8.59 15.50
CA PRO A 128 7.00 7.88 16.59
C PRO A 128 5.99 8.79 17.31
N PRO A 129 4.76 8.33 17.60
CA PRO A 129 3.73 9.18 18.20
C PRO A 129 4.17 9.84 19.51
N GLU A 130 4.99 9.16 20.30
CA GLU A 130 5.57 9.65 21.56
C GLU A 130 6.63 10.73 21.40
N SER A 131 7.11 10.97 20.18
CA SER A 131 8.08 12.00 19.86
C SER A 131 7.41 13.28 19.34
N ALA A 132 6.15 13.21 18.91
CA ALA A 132 5.41 14.41 18.50
C ALA A 132 5.11 15.31 19.70
N ARG A 133 5.48 16.59 19.60
CA ARG A 133 5.29 17.61 20.66
C ARG A 133 4.37 18.73 20.20
N SER A 134 4.22 18.92 18.90
CA SER A 134 3.44 19.99 18.28
C SER A 134 2.81 19.53 16.96
N LEU A 135 1.80 20.29 16.48
CA LEU A 135 1.25 20.08 15.14
C LEU A 135 2.30 20.33 14.04
N ASP A 136 3.26 21.22 14.30
CA ASP A 136 4.32 21.53 13.34
C ASP A 136 5.28 20.34 13.15
N ASP A 137 5.50 19.51 14.18
CA ASP A 137 6.25 18.25 14.03
C ASP A 137 5.54 17.28 13.08
N VAL A 138 4.21 17.20 13.18
CA VAL A 138 3.37 16.34 12.32
C VAL A 138 3.36 16.87 10.89
N ILE A 139 3.20 18.18 10.71
CA ILE A 139 3.25 18.83 9.39
C ILE A 139 4.62 18.59 8.75
N GLY A 140 5.71 18.79 9.49
CA GLY A 140 7.06 18.55 9.01
C GLY A 140 7.29 17.09 8.59
N ALA A 141 6.72 16.13 9.32
CA ALA A 141 6.78 14.72 8.95
C ALA A 141 6.03 14.43 7.64
N TYR A 142 4.83 14.99 7.46
CA TYR A 142 4.11 14.88 6.19
C TYR A 142 4.90 15.53 5.04
N GLU A 143 5.34 16.78 5.21
CA GLU A 143 6.08 17.53 4.18
C GLU A 143 7.37 16.79 3.77
N ASN A 144 8.02 16.07 4.69
CA ASN A 144 9.16 15.20 4.38
C ASN A 144 8.79 14.08 3.39
N GLN A 145 7.74 13.31 3.68
CA GLN A 145 7.32 12.22 2.79
C GLN A 145 6.74 12.74 1.48
N MET A 146 5.93 13.81 1.53
CA MET A 146 5.38 14.47 0.35
C MET A 146 6.50 14.87 -0.60
N SER A 147 7.50 15.60 -0.09
CA SER A 147 8.63 16.08 -0.90
C SER A 147 9.41 14.92 -1.52
N ALA A 148 9.64 13.84 -0.76
CA ALA A 148 10.36 12.67 -1.25
C ALA A 148 9.61 11.96 -2.39
N ILE A 149 8.29 11.77 -2.25
CA ILE A 149 7.45 11.10 -3.26
C ILE A 149 7.27 11.99 -4.49
N GLU A 150 6.98 13.27 -4.30
CA GLU A 150 6.82 14.23 -5.40
C GLU A 150 8.12 14.45 -6.18
N ALA A 151 9.29 14.37 -5.53
CA ALA A 151 10.59 14.42 -6.22
C ALA A 151 10.81 13.25 -7.18
N LEU A 152 10.15 12.11 -6.95
CA LEU A 152 10.13 10.96 -7.85
C LEU A 152 9.06 11.08 -8.95
N GLY A 153 8.21 12.12 -8.87
CA GLY A 153 7.04 12.30 -9.75
C GLY A 153 5.82 11.48 -9.33
N GLY A 154 5.76 11.02 -8.07
CA GLY A 154 4.64 10.25 -7.56
C GLY A 154 3.44 11.11 -7.17
N ARG A 155 2.22 10.62 -7.46
CA ARG A 155 0.96 11.19 -6.96
C ARG A 155 0.71 10.72 -5.53
N LEU A 156 0.21 11.59 -4.66
CA LEU A 156 0.05 11.30 -3.24
C LEU A 156 -1.32 10.70 -2.88
N ILE A 157 -1.29 9.71 -1.99
CA ILE A 157 -2.41 9.31 -1.13
C ILE A 157 -2.04 9.77 0.28
N LEU A 158 -2.72 10.78 0.83
CA LEU A 158 -2.46 11.28 2.18
C LEU A 158 -3.08 10.33 3.20
N MET A 159 -2.24 9.52 3.83
CA MET A 159 -2.62 8.56 4.85
C MET A 159 -2.85 9.26 6.19
N ALA A 160 -3.67 8.65 7.05
CA ALA A 160 -3.87 9.10 8.42
C ALA A 160 -2.57 9.05 9.25
N SER A 161 -2.43 9.99 10.19
CA SER A 161 -1.26 10.09 11.07
C SER A 161 -1.56 9.60 12.49
N ARG A 162 -0.78 8.63 12.97
CA ARG A 162 -0.80 8.18 14.38
C ARG A 162 -0.34 9.27 15.34
N ALA A 163 0.63 10.09 14.92
CA ALA A 163 1.14 11.20 15.72
C ALA A 163 0.07 12.30 15.87
N LEU A 164 -0.61 12.67 14.78
CA LEU A 164 -1.72 13.63 14.82
C LEU A 164 -2.84 13.15 15.73
N ALA A 165 -3.27 11.90 15.57
CA ALA A 165 -4.34 11.29 16.36
C ALA A 165 -4.04 11.33 17.87
N ARG A 166 -2.77 11.32 18.26
CA ARG A 166 -2.35 11.39 19.65
C ARG A 166 -2.35 12.81 20.23
N ILE A 167 -1.93 13.81 19.45
CA ILE A 167 -1.67 15.17 19.99
C ILE A 167 -2.80 16.17 19.71
N ALA A 168 -3.66 15.90 18.73
CA ALA A 168 -4.78 16.76 18.38
C ALA A 168 -5.77 16.88 19.57
N ARG A 169 -6.20 18.11 19.85
CA ARG A 169 -7.13 18.45 20.93
C ARG A 169 -8.57 18.61 20.46
N GLY A 170 -8.79 18.64 19.15
CA GLY A 170 -10.11 18.75 18.56
C GLY A 170 -10.09 18.84 17.03
N PRO A 171 -11.26 18.98 16.39
CA PRO A 171 -11.39 19.02 14.93
C PRO A 171 -10.57 20.12 14.25
N ASP A 172 -10.42 21.27 14.90
CA ASP A 172 -9.68 22.42 14.34
C ASP A 172 -8.19 22.12 14.12
N ASP A 173 -7.60 21.24 14.93
CA ASP A 173 -6.21 20.82 14.74
C ASP A 173 -6.04 19.98 13.47
N TYR A 174 -7.03 19.11 13.17
CA TYR A 174 -7.04 18.36 11.91
C TYR A 174 -7.24 19.33 10.73
N ALA A 175 -8.21 20.25 10.83
CA ALA A 175 -8.45 21.24 9.78
C ALA A 175 -7.18 22.05 9.48
N ARG A 176 -6.47 22.52 10.52
CA ARG A 176 -5.20 23.26 10.36
C ARG A 176 -4.12 22.44 9.66
N VAL A 177 -3.94 21.17 10.06
CA VAL A 177 -2.92 20.31 9.44
C VAL A 177 -3.27 20.03 7.98
N TYR A 178 -4.49 19.56 7.70
CA TYR A 178 -4.87 19.22 6.33
C TYR A 178 -4.98 20.45 5.41
N ASP A 179 -5.40 21.62 5.91
CA ASP A 179 -5.37 22.88 5.15
C ASP A 179 -3.96 23.22 4.67
N ARG A 180 -2.98 23.11 5.57
CA ARG A 180 -1.56 23.32 5.25
C ARG A 180 -1.06 22.34 4.20
N LEU A 181 -1.34 21.04 4.37
CA LEU A 181 -0.87 20.00 3.44
C LEU A 181 -1.50 20.15 2.06
N LEU A 182 -2.82 20.29 2.00
CA LEU A 182 -3.57 20.38 0.73
C LEU A 182 -3.23 21.67 -0.05
N SER A 183 -2.85 22.74 0.65
CA SER A 183 -2.37 23.98 0.01
C SER A 183 -0.96 23.85 -0.58
N ALA A 184 -0.19 22.83 -0.17
CA ALA A 184 1.21 22.65 -0.56
C ALA A 184 1.43 21.54 -1.61
N THR A 185 0.44 20.67 -1.85
CA THR A 185 0.55 19.56 -2.82
C THR A 185 0.67 20.08 -4.26
N ARG A 186 1.52 19.46 -5.07
CA ARG A 186 1.70 19.85 -6.49
C ARG A 186 0.58 19.37 -7.41
N GLU A 187 -0.10 18.30 -7.03
CA GLU A 187 -1.12 17.61 -7.81
C GLU A 187 -2.31 17.21 -6.91
N PRO A 188 -3.51 16.96 -7.47
CA PRO A 188 -4.64 16.47 -6.71
C PRO A 188 -4.34 15.15 -5.98
N VAL A 189 -4.61 15.12 -4.67
CA VAL A 189 -4.35 13.96 -3.81
C VAL A 189 -5.60 13.08 -3.63
N ILE A 190 -5.40 11.93 -2.99
CA ILE A 190 -6.47 11.07 -2.43
C ILE A 190 -6.33 11.13 -0.90
N LEU A 191 -7.43 11.41 -0.18
CA LEU A 191 -7.49 11.35 1.30
C LEU A 191 -7.96 9.97 1.75
#